data_AF-A0A417YH12-F1
#
_entry.id   AF-A0A417YH12-F1
#
_cell.length_a   1.000
_cell.length_b   1.000
_cell.length_c   1.000
_cell.angle_alpha   90.00
_cell.angle_beta   90.00
_cell.angle_gamma   90.00
#
_symmetry.space_group_name_H-M   'P 1'
#
loop_
_entity.id
_entity.type
_entity.pdbx_description
1 polymer ?
#
loop_
_entity_poly.entity_id
_entity_poly.type
_entity_poly.pdbx_seq_one_letter_code
_entity_poly.pdbx_strand_id
1 'polypeptide(L)'
;MLEELENKKEKIAFILQHFPDTRENDNLLCSMYWKLVENVEHVDDIARATKSEVIRRARQKIQNERGLYLPSDPDVIRRRRLTAIDMRENIHTV
;
A
#
# COMPACT_ATOMS: atom_id res chain seq x y z
N MET A 1 -10.89 -13.44 -11.52
CA MET A 1 -10.72 -13.09 -10.08
C MET A 1 -10.05 -11.74 -9.86
N LEU A 2 -8.74 -11.54 -10.15
CA LEU A 2 -8.09 -10.21 -9.98
C LEU A 2 -8.33 -9.25 -11.16
N GLU A 3 -8.51 -9.79 -12.36
CA GLU A 3 -8.79 -9.02 -13.58
C GLU A 3 -10.22 -8.44 -13.60
N GLU A 4 -11.15 -9.03 -12.85
CA GLU A 4 -12.56 -8.61 -12.76
C GLU A 4 -12.78 -7.46 -11.77
N LEU A 5 -11.78 -7.13 -10.95
CA LEU A 5 -11.85 -5.97 -10.05
C LEU A 5 -11.53 -4.70 -10.85
N GLU A 6 -12.51 -3.83 -11.04
CA GLU A 6 -12.31 -2.58 -11.79
C GLU A 6 -11.40 -1.61 -11.02
N ASN A 7 -11.46 -1.61 -9.68
CA ASN A 7 -10.82 -0.57 -8.88
C ASN A 7 -9.46 -1.01 -8.30
N LYS A 8 -8.44 -0.16 -8.46
CA LYS A 8 -7.11 -0.35 -7.84
C LYS A 8 -7.19 -0.59 -6.33
N LYS A 9 -8.13 0.06 -5.63
CA LYS A 9 -8.34 -0.14 -4.20
C LYS A 9 -8.80 -1.55 -3.85
N GLU A 10 -9.64 -2.15 -4.67
CA GLU A 10 -10.14 -3.51 -4.45
C GLU A 10 -9.04 -4.53 -4.68
N LYS A 11 -8.24 -4.34 -5.73
CA LYS A 11 -7.05 -5.18 -5.98
C LYS A 11 -6.05 -5.09 -4.82
N ILE A 12 -5.85 -3.90 -4.26
CA ILE A 12 -4.99 -3.72 -3.07
C ILE A 12 -5.62 -4.36 -1.83
N ALA A 13 -6.93 -4.21 -1.63
CA ALA A 13 -7.64 -4.85 -0.54
C ALA A 13 -7.54 -6.39 -0.61
N PHE A 14 -7.65 -6.96 -1.81
CA PHE A 14 -7.43 -8.38 -2.06
C PHE A 14 -6.02 -8.81 -1.63
N ILE A 15 -4.98 -8.08 -2.04
CA ILE A 15 -3.60 -8.41 -1.65
C ILE A 15 -3.41 -8.33 -0.13
N LEU A 16 -3.94 -7.28 0.52
CA LEU A 16 -3.86 -7.11 1.98
C LEU A 16 -4.61 -8.21 2.74
N GLN A 17 -5.71 -8.71 2.19
CA GLN A 17 -6.49 -9.80 2.77
C GLN A 17 -5.74 -11.13 2.67
N HIS A 18 -5.25 -11.46 1.48
CA HIS A 18 -4.65 -12.77 1.16
C HIS A 18 -3.17 -12.89 1.54
N PHE A 19 -2.44 -11.78 1.65
CA PHE A 19 -1.02 -11.75 2.00
C PHE A 19 -0.78 -10.82 3.19
N PRO A 20 -0.98 -11.27 4.44
CA PRO A 20 -0.89 -10.43 5.64
C PRO A 20 0.42 -9.67 5.81
N ASP A 21 1.55 -10.25 5.39
CA ASP A 21 2.89 -9.63 5.48
C ASP A 21 2.96 -8.30 4.68
N THR A 22 2.11 -8.14 3.67
CA THR A 22 2.02 -6.90 2.89
C THR A 22 1.41 -5.73 3.67
N ARG A 23 0.70 -5.99 4.78
CA ARG A 23 0.04 -4.96 5.60
C ARG A 23 1.06 -4.04 6.27
N GLU A 24 2.22 -4.58 6.60
CA GLU A 24 3.32 -3.89 7.29
C GLU A 24 4.46 -3.45 6.37
N ASN A 25 4.61 -4.09 5.21
CA ASN A 25 5.70 -3.82 4.28
C ASN A 25 5.19 -3.26 2.93
N ASP A 26 5.40 -1.96 2.71
CA ASP A 26 4.97 -1.29 1.47
C ASP A 26 5.73 -1.77 0.23
N ASN A 27 7.01 -2.14 0.36
CA ASN A 27 7.80 -2.67 -0.75
C ASN A 27 7.23 -4.01 -1.20
N LEU A 28 6.89 -4.88 -0.24
CA LEU A 28 6.26 -6.18 -0.51
C LEU A 28 4.88 -6.00 -1.13
N LEU A 29 4.07 -5.05 -0.63
CA LEU A 29 2.77 -4.74 -1.22
C LEU A 29 2.92 -4.26 -2.67
N CYS A 30 3.87 -3.36 -2.94
CA CYS A 30 4.12 -2.86 -4.30
C CYS A 30 4.58 -3.99 -5.23
N SER A 31 5.53 -4.82 -4.80
CA SER A 31 6.01 -5.95 -5.62
C SER A 31 4.90 -6.96 -5.91
N MET A 32 4.04 -7.24 -4.91
CA MET A 32 2.89 -8.14 -5.09
C MET A 32 1.86 -7.55 -6.05
N TYR A 33 1.60 -6.25 -5.98
CA TYR A 33 0.70 -5.57 -6.90
C TYR A 33 1.24 -5.64 -8.34
N TRP A 34 2.49 -5.23 -8.56
CA TRP A 34 3.10 -5.25 -9.89
C TRP A 34 3.11 -6.66 -10.50
N LYS A 35 3.43 -7.67 -9.69
CA LYS A 35 3.47 -9.07 -10.15
C LYS A 35 2.08 -9.65 -10.43
N LEU A 36 1.11 -9.46 -9.52
CA LEU A 36 -0.18 -10.16 -9.58
C LEU A 36 -1.25 -9.39 -10.37
N VAL A 37 -1.11 -8.07 -10.52
CA VAL A 37 -2.11 -7.19 -11.13
C VAL A 37 -1.66 -6.66 -12.48
N GLU A 38 -0.40 -6.28 -12.60
CA GLU A 38 0.12 -5.61 -13.80
C GLU A 38 1.08 -6.51 -14.60
N ASN A 39 1.29 -7.76 -14.16
CA ASN A 39 2.17 -8.75 -14.79
C ASN A 39 3.56 -8.21 -15.13
N VAL A 40 4.12 -7.40 -14.23
CA VAL A 40 5.50 -6.89 -14.34
C VAL A 40 6.47 -8.04 -14.17
N GLU A 41 7.28 -8.31 -15.20
CA GLU A 41 8.30 -9.37 -15.20
C GLU A 41 9.70 -8.80 -14.99
N HIS A 42 9.95 -7.59 -15.49
CA HIS A 42 11.25 -6.93 -15.41
C HIS A 42 11.17 -5.59 -14.69
N VAL A 43 12.31 -5.15 -14.13
CA VAL A 43 12.42 -3.87 -13.41
C VAL A 43 12.05 -2.69 -14.32
N ASP A 44 12.37 -2.78 -15.62
CA ASP A 44 12.08 -1.73 -16.58
C ASP A 44 10.57 -1.51 -16.80
N ASP A 45 9.75 -2.54 -16.61
CA ASP A 45 8.29 -2.46 -16.75
C ASP A 45 7.67 -1.60 -15.62
N ILE A 46 8.35 -1.51 -14.47
CA ILE A 46 7.92 -0.72 -13.31
C ILE A 46 7.80 0.77 -13.68
N ALA A 47 8.58 1.25 -14.66
CA ALA A 47 8.51 2.65 -15.11
C ALA A 47 7.10 3.03 -15.60
N ARG A 48 6.40 2.07 -16.24
CA ARG A 48 5.04 2.22 -16.80
C ARG A 48 3.94 1.69 -15.87
N ALA A 49 4.30 0.91 -14.86
CA ALA A 49 3.41 0.37 -13.86
C ALA A 49 2.78 1.46 -12.96
N THR A 50 1.76 1.06 -12.18
CA THR A 50 1.16 1.92 -11.17
C THR A 50 2.23 2.35 -10.16
N LYS A 51 2.35 3.66 -9.95
CA LYS A 51 3.34 4.25 -9.04
C LYS A 51 3.15 3.73 -7.61
N SER A 52 4.26 3.43 -6.93
CA SER A 52 4.26 2.96 -5.54
C SER A 52 3.48 3.87 -4.60
N GLU A 53 3.53 5.19 -4.81
CA GLU A 53 2.77 6.16 -4.02
C GLU A 53 1.25 6.00 -4.15
N VAL A 54 0.75 5.60 -5.33
CA VAL A 54 -0.67 5.32 -5.54
C VAL A 54 -1.10 4.10 -4.73
N ILE A 55 -0.26 3.05 -4.74
CA ILE A 55 -0.49 1.81 -3.99
C ILE A 55 -0.49 2.12 -2.48
N ARG A 56 0.52 2.88 -2.02
CA ARG A 56 0.67 3.29 -0.62
C ARG A 56 -0.51 4.13 -0.14
N ARG A 57 -0.96 5.12 -0.92
CA ARG A 57 -2.13 5.94 -0.57
C ARG A 57 -3.40 5.12 -0.49
N ALA A 58 -3.63 4.21 -1.43
CA ALA A 58 -4.79 3.32 -1.37
C ALA A 58 -4.75 2.43 -0.12
N ARG A 59 -3.58 1.87 0.23
CA ARG A 59 -3.36 1.14 1.48
C ARG A 59 -3.68 1.98 2.71
N GLN A 60 -3.22 3.23 2.76
CA GLN A 60 -3.53 4.16 3.85
C GLN A 60 -5.04 4.43 3.96
N LYS A 61 -5.75 4.62 2.85
CA LYS A 61 -7.22 4.78 2.89
C LYS A 61 -7.91 3.54 3.46
N ILE A 62 -7.49 2.35 3.04
CA ILE A 62 -8.06 1.08 3.52
C ILE A 62 -7.80 0.91 5.03
N GLN A 63 -6.58 1.15 5.48
CA GLN A 63 -6.21 0.96 6.89
C GLN A 63 -6.70 2.08 7.80
N ASN A 64 -6.48 3.34 7.43
CA ASN A 64 -6.71 4.47 8.32
C ASN A 64 -8.15 4.99 8.24
N GLU A 65 -8.75 5.05 7.05
CA GLU A 65 -10.12 5.56 6.89
C GLU A 65 -11.16 4.46 7.16
N ARG A 66 -10.88 3.21 6.75
CA ARG A 66 -11.84 2.09 6.89
C ARG A 66 -11.54 1.14 8.05
N GLY A 67 -10.36 1.24 8.68
CA GLY A 67 -9.96 0.34 9.78
C GLY A 67 -9.71 -1.11 9.35
N LEU A 68 -9.48 -1.36 8.05
CA LEU A 68 -9.36 -2.71 7.51
C LEU A 68 -7.91 -3.12 7.31
N TYR A 69 -7.62 -4.42 7.50
CA TYR A 69 -6.30 -5.03 7.26
C TYR A 69 -5.15 -4.28 7.93
N LEU A 70 -5.35 -3.92 9.20
CA LEU A 70 -4.34 -3.23 10.00
C LEU A 70 -3.07 -4.08 10.13
N PRO A 71 -1.88 -3.45 10.27
CA PRO A 71 -0.66 -4.15 10.62
C PRO A 71 -0.82 -4.87 11.96
N SER A 72 -0.13 -6.01 12.11
CA SER A 72 -0.15 -6.77 13.37
C SER A 72 0.96 -6.33 14.33
N ASP A 73 2.08 -5.83 13.82
CA ASP A 73 3.20 -5.37 14.64
C ASP A 73 2.93 -3.97 15.26
N PRO A 74 2.90 -3.84 16.61
CA PRO A 74 2.69 -2.57 17.30
C PRO A 74 3.78 -1.52 17.00
N ASP A 75 5.02 -1.92 16.71
CA ASP A 75 6.08 -0.98 16.35
C ASP A 75 5.90 -0.40 14.95
N VAL A 76 5.34 -1.19 14.02
CA VAL A 76 4.95 -0.70 12.69
C VAL A 76 3.83 0.32 12.82
N ILE A 77 2.83 0.04 13.66
CA ILE A 77 1.73 0.99 13.94
C ILE A 77 2.28 2.29 14.52
N ARG A 78 3.15 2.20 15.54
CA ARG A 78 3.75 3.36 16.21
C ARG A 78 4.57 4.21 15.25
N ARG A 79 5.48 3.61 14.47
CA ARG A 79 6.30 4.33 13.49
C ARG A 79 5.44 5.07 12.47
N ARG A 80 4.41 4.41 11.93
CA ARG A 80 3.50 5.02 10.95
C ARG A 80 2.73 6.21 11.53
N ARG A 81 2.31 6.12 12.80
CA ARG A 81 1.66 7.24 13.51
C ARG A 81 2.61 8.42 13.70
N LEU A 82 3.84 8.16 14.11
CA LEU A 82 4.86 9.21 14.29
C LEU A 82 5.15 9.95 12.98
N THR A 83 5.34 9.21 11.87
CA THR A 83 5.56 9.83 10.55
C THR A 83 4.36 10.67 10.10
N ALA A 84 3.12 10.21 10.36
CA ALA A 84 1.93 10.97 10.00
C ALA A 84 1.79 12.28 10.82
N ILE A 85 2.18 12.25 12.09
CA ILE A 85 2.23 13.44 12.95
C ILE A 85 3.30 14.40 12.46
N ASP A 86 4.52 13.92 12.26
CA ASP A 86 5.66 14.73 11.81
C ASP A 86 5.37 15.44 10.48
N MET A 87 4.78 14.73 9.51
CA MET A 87 4.33 15.34 8.26
C MET A 87 3.30 16.45 8.48
N ARG A 88 2.34 16.28 9.39
CA ARG A 88 1.30 17.29 9.65
C ARG A 88 1.88 18.56 10.27
N GLU A 89 2.82 18.42 11.19
CA GLU A 89 3.43 19.54 11.92
C GLU A 89 4.42 20.31 11.03
N ASN A 90 5.18 19.63 10.18
CA ASN A 90 6.27 20.23 9.40
C ASN A 90 5.87 20.71 7.98
N ILE A 91 4.66 20.41 7.49
CA ILE A 91 4.19 20.90 6.17
C ILE A 91 3.95 22.43 6.17
N HIS A 92 3.83 23.06 7.34
CA HIS A 92 3.63 24.51 7.46
C HIS A 92 4.92 25.32 7.60
N THR A 93 6.10 24.69 7.48
CA THR A 93 7.39 25.34 7.79
C THR A 93 8.34 25.48 6.58
N VAL A 94 7.83 25.32 5.35
CA VAL A 94 8.61 25.49 4.11
C VAL A 94 7.98 26.55 3.22
#